data_AF-K9H3K2-F1
#
_entry.id   AF-K9H3K2-F1
#
_cell.length_a   1.000
_cell.length_b   1.000
_cell.length_c   1.000
_cell.angle_alpha   90.00
_cell.angle_beta   90.00
_cell.angle_gamma   90.00
#
_symmetry.space_group_name_H-M   'P 1'
#
loop_
_entity.id
_entity.type
_entity.pdbx_description
1 polymer ?
#
loop_
_entity_poly.entity_id
_entity_poly.type
_entity_poly.pdbx_seq_one_letter_code
_entity_poly.pdbx_strand_id
1 'polypeptide(L)'
;MGSIGAHAWTFAGGGAFTYRADRPVVFSVEGCPLCRGAHAAPGAVLCDYYAGTFRHLFRTLVTSRARVAQTACQAAGAAACSFTITW
;
A
#
# COMPACT_ATOMS: atom_id res chain seq x y z
N MET A 1 0.12 -15.05 2.53
CA MET A 1 0.87 -13.77 2.50
C MET A 1 2.11 -13.77 3.41
N GLY A 2 2.58 -14.93 3.91
CA GLY A 2 3.67 -15.02 4.90
C GLY A 2 5.02 -14.46 4.43
N SER A 3 5.42 -14.73 3.18
CA SER A 3 6.68 -14.19 2.61
C SER A 3 6.60 -12.70 2.27
N ILE A 4 5.46 -12.24 1.76
CA ILE A 4 5.27 -10.83 1.37
C ILE A 4 5.29 -9.92 2.60
N GLY A 5 4.62 -10.31 3.69
CA GLY A 5 4.64 -9.55 4.94
C GLY A 5 6.02 -9.50 5.60
N ALA A 6 6.76 -10.62 5.60
CA ALA A 6 8.09 -10.71 6.19
C ALA A 6 9.15 -9.83 5.49
N HIS A 7 8.98 -9.56 4.19
CA HIS A 7 9.89 -8.71 3.41
C HIS A 7 9.33 -7.33 3.07
N ALA A 8 8.13 -7.00 3.57
CA ALA A 8 7.46 -5.73 3.27
C ALA A 8 8.27 -4.49 3.74
N TRP A 9 9.08 -4.66 4.78
CA TRP A 9 10.10 -3.69 5.24
C TRP A 9 10.94 -3.14 4.09
N THR A 10 11.30 -3.99 3.11
CA THR A 10 12.16 -3.60 1.97
C THR A 10 11.49 -2.52 1.11
N PHE A 11 10.16 -2.48 1.09
CA PHE A 11 9.38 -1.54 0.28
C PHE A 11 8.86 -0.35 1.09
N ALA A 12 8.67 -0.50 2.40
CA ALA A 12 8.17 0.56 3.29
C ALA A 12 9.22 1.60 3.71
N GLY A 13 10.51 1.34 3.45
CA GLY A 13 11.60 2.31 3.66
C GLY A 13 11.77 2.81 5.09
N GLY A 14 11.24 2.08 6.09
CA GLY A 14 11.23 2.45 7.50
C GLY A 14 9.83 2.63 8.12
N GLY A 15 8.77 2.60 7.31
CA GLY A 15 7.38 2.62 7.79
C GLY A 15 6.91 1.27 8.37
N ALA A 16 5.96 1.31 9.29
CA ALA A 16 5.33 0.09 9.81
C ALA A 16 4.32 -0.43 8.78
N PHE A 17 4.56 -1.65 8.28
CA PHE A 17 3.66 -2.32 7.34
C PHE A 17 2.75 -3.29 8.08
N THR A 18 1.44 -3.17 7.87
CA THR A 18 0.47 -4.16 8.37
C THR A 18 -0.43 -4.64 7.23
N TYR A 19 -0.93 -5.86 7.34
CA TYR A 19 -1.84 -6.41 6.34
C TYR A 19 -2.90 -7.33 6.96
N ARG A 20 -4.03 -7.41 6.28
CA ARG A 20 -5.07 -8.41 6.47
C ARG A 20 -5.22 -9.17 5.15
N ALA A 21 -5.10 -10.49 5.24
CA ALA A 21 -5.19 -11.38 4.07
C ALA A 21 -6.62 -11.90 3.85
N ASP A 22 -7.62 -11.13 4.29
CA ASP A 22 -9.03 -11.34 3.99
C ASP A 22 -9.32 -11.06 2.50
N ARG A 23 -10.59 -11.25 2.09
CA ARG A 23 -11.06 -10.85 0.77
C ARG A 23 -12.08 -9.71 0.94
N PRO A 24 -11.76 -8.47 0.54
CA PRO A 24 -10.54 -8.06 -0.15
C PRO A 24 -9.31 -8.00 0.77
N VAL A 25 -8.11 -8.16 0.19
CA VAL A 25 -6.86 -8.03 0.94
C VAL A 25 -6.64 -6.56 1.25
N VAL A 26 -6.31 -6.21 2.50
CA VAL A 26 -6.01 -4.83 2.90
C VAL A 26 -4.59 -4.75 3.43
N PHE A 27 -3.84 -3.73 3.05
CA PHE A 27 -2.56 -3.42 3.68
C PHE A 27 -2.44 -1.94 3.99
N SER A 28 -1.65 -1.60 5.02
CA SER A 28 -1.36 -0.23 5.39
C SER A 28 0.12 -0.02 5.63
N VAL A 29 0.56 1.21 5.35
CA VAL A 29 1.91 1.71 5.60
C VAL A 29 1.79 2.96 6.48
N GLU A 30 2.28 2.84 7.71
CA GLU A 30 2.43 3.95 8.65
C GLU A 30 3.84 4.53 8.55
N GLY A 31 3.99 5.85 8.72
CA GLY A 31 5.30 6.51 8.65
C GLY A 31 5.87 6.55 7.23
N CYS A 32 4.99 6.60 6.24
CA CYS A 32 5.35 6.58 4.82
C CYS A 32 6.37 7.69 4.48
N PRO A 33 7.59 7.34 4.02
CA PRO A 33 8.60 8.33 3.65
C PRO A 33 8.13 9.28 2.54
N LEU A 34 7.31 8.79 1.61
CA LEU A 34 6.75 9.58 0.51
C LEU A 34 5.74 10.64 0.98
N CYS A 35 5.16 10.47 2.17
CA CYS A 35 4.26 11.45 2.76
C CYS A 35 4.98 12.50 3.62
N ARG A 36 6.27 12.31 3.93
CA ARG A 36 7.02 13.22 4.80
C ARG A 36 7.21 14.57 4.11
N GLY A 37 6.58 15.61 4.65
CA GLY A 37 6.64 16.97 4.10
C GLY A 37 5.77 17.20 2.85
N ALA A 38 5.00 16.19 2.43
CA ALA A 38 4.10 16.30 1.30
C ALA A 38 2.67 16.57 1.78
N HIS A 39 2.00 17.54 1.15
CA HIS A 39 0.58 17.79 1.34
C HIS A 39 -0.13 17.39 0.04
N ALA A 40 -0.90 16.31 0.08
CA ALA A 40 -1.75 15.92 -1.04
C ALA A 40 -3.07 16.67 -0.93
N ALA A 41 -3.55 17.22 -2.05
CA ALA A 41 -4.96 17.57 -2.15
C ALA A 41 -5.81 16.30 -1.91
N PRO A 42 -7.03 16.43 -1.35
CA PRO A 42 -7.96 15.30 -1.23
C PRO A 42 -8.12 14.59 -2.59
N GLY A 43 -7.79 13.29 -2.64
CA GLY A 43 -7.81 12.49 -3.88
C GLY A 43 -6.49 12.44 -4.67
N ALA A 44 -5.43 13.13 -4.24
CA ALA A 44 -4.12 13.05 -4.90
C ALA A 44 -3.39 11.74 -4.55
N VAL A 45 -2.82 11.10 -5.57
CA VAL A 45 -2.24 9.75 -5.49
C VAL A 45 -0.72 9.81 -5.24
N LEU A 46 -0.32 10.35 -4.09
CA LEU A 46 1.11 10.47 -3.74
C LEU A 46 1.79 9.11 -3.49
N CYS A 47 1.02 8.08 -3.13
CA CYS A 47 1.54 6.77 -2.76
C CYS A 47 1.43 5.73 -3.87
N ASP A 48 1.39 6.16 -5.13
CA ASP A 48 1.28 5.30 -6.31
C ASP A 48 2.40 4.26 -6.42
N TYR A 49 3.58 4.57 -5.86
CA TYR A 49 4.68 3.61 -5.74
C TYR A 49 4.23 2.29 -5.06
N TYR A 50 3.51 2.38 -3.94
CA TYR A 50 3.05 1.20 -3.23
C TYR A 50 1.96 0.48 -4.02
N ALA A 51 1.00 1.22 -4.58
CA ALA A 51 -0.07 0.65 -5.38
C ALA A 51 0.49 -0.10 -6.60
N GLY A 52 1.45 0.50 -7.31
CA GLY A 52 2.14 -0.10 -8.45
C GLY A 52 2.95 -1.34 -8.09
N THR A 53 3.71 -1.29 -7.00
CA THR A 53 4.54 -2.40 -6.51
C THR A 53 3.69 -3.62 -6.15
N PHE A 54 2.68 -3.43 -5.30
CA PHE A 54 1.79 -4.53 -4.89
C PHE A 54 0.95 -5.04 -6.06
N ARG A 55 0.51 -4.17 -6.98
CA ARG A 55 -0.18 -4.58 -8.19
C ARG A 55 0.69 -5.49 -9.04
N HIS A 56 1.94 -5.11 -9.30
CA HIS A 56 2.87 -5.94 -10.08
C HIS A 56 3.10 -7.29 -9.39
N LEU A 57 3.40 -7.26 -8.09
CA LEU A 57 3.69 -8.47 -7.31
C LEU A 57 2.51 -9.45 -7.27
N PHE A 58 1.28 -8.96 -7.03
CA PHE A 58 0.08 -9.80 -7.07
C PHE A 58 -0.24 -10.31 -8.48
N ARG A 59 -0.02 -9.49 -9.51
CA ARG A 59 -0.23 -9.92 -10.90
C ARG A 59 0.71 -11.04 -11.33
N THR A 60 1.94 -11.03 -10.81
CA THR A 60 2.95 -12.04 -11.12
C THR A 60 2.80 -13.29 -10.26
N LEU A 61 2.48 -13.17 -8.97
CA LEU A 61 2.51 -14.29 -8.02
C LEU A 61 1.15 -14.91 -7.68
N VAL A 62 0.04 -14.19 -7.89
CA VAL A 62 -1.30 -14.63 -7.46
C VAL A 62 -2.26 -14.71 -8.64
N THR A 63 -2.45 -13.60 -9.37
CA THR A 63 -3.44 -13.51 -10.46
C THR A 63 -3.26 -12.26 -11.31
N SER A 64 -3.27 -12.43 -12.63
CA SER A 64 -3.10 -11.34 -13.60
C SER A 64 -4.18 -10.25 -13.55
N ARG A 65 -5.32 -10.52 -12.90
CA ARG A 65 -6.45 -9.59 -12.73
C ARG A 65 -6.36 -8.69 -11.51
N ALA A 66 -5.34 -8.86 -10.66
CA ALA A 66 -5.22 -8.08 -9.44
C ALA A 66 -5.25 -6.56 -9.70
N ARG A 67 -6.03 -5.86 -8.88
CA ARG A 67 -6.19 -4.41 -8.81
C ARG A 67 -5.79 -3.96 -7.41
N VAL A 68 -5.15 -2.80 -7.32
CA VAL A 68 -4.78 -2.17 -6.05
C VAL A 68 -5.29 -0.75 -6.07
N ALA A 69 -6.06 -0.37 -5.06
CA ALA A 69 -6.60 0.98 -4.89
C ALA A 69 -6.15 1.54 -3.55
N GLN A 70 -5.69 2.79 -3.55
CA GLN A 70 -5.46 3.53 -2.31
C GLN A 70 -6.79 4.00 -1.72
N THR A 71 -7.03 3.70 -0.46
CA THR A 71 -8.24 4.09 0.27
C THR A 71 -7.99 5.20 1.29
N ALA A 72 -6.75 5.32 1.79
CA ALA A 72 -6.34 6.40 2.70
C ALA A 72 -4.89 6.81 2.45
N CYS A 73 -4.55 8.07 2.74
CA CYS A 73 -3.21 8.61 2.55
C CYS A 73 -2.81 9.51 3.73
N GLN A 74 -1.59 9.33 4.27
CA GLN A 74 -1.09 10.18 5.35
C GLN A 74 -0.90 11.64 4.89
N ALA A 75 -0.50 11.85 3.63
CA ALA A 75 -0.39 13.19 3.06
C ALA A 75 -1.75 13.90 2.87
N ALA A 76 -2.86 13.17 2.98
CA ALA A 76 -4.22 13.73 3.01
C ALA A 76 -4.78 13.82 4.46
N GLY A 77 -3.94 13.60 5.48
CA GLY A 77 -4.32 13.68 6.90
C GLY A 77 -4.78 12.37 7.55
N ALA A 78 -4.71 11.22 6.86
CA ALA A 78 -5.03 9.93 7.47
C ALA A 78 -3.92 9.44 8.41
N ALA A 79 -4.25 8.57 9.37
CA ALA A 79 -3.27 7.99 10.29
C ALA A 79 -2.21 7.11 9.58
N ALA A 80 -2.62 6.40 8.52
CA ALA A 80 -1.75 5.55 7.71
C ALA A 80 -2.18 5.59 6.23
N CYS A 81 -1.27 5.18 5.33
CA CYS A 81 -1.61 4.97 3.93
C CYS A 81 -2.20 3.57 3.78
N SER A 82 -3.49 3.46 3.46
CA SER A 82 -4.21 2.20 3.34
C SER A 82 -4.54 1.87 1.90
N PHE A 83 -4.49 0.59 1.57
CA PHE A 83 -4.69 0.06 0.24
C PHE A 83 -5.50 -1.22 0.27
N THR A 84 -6.33 -1.40 -0.75
CA THR A 84 -7.15 -2.58 -0.94
C THR A 84 -6.75 -3.28 -2.22
N ILE A 85 -6.58 -4.61 -2.16
CA ILE A 85 -6.27 -5.48 -3.29
C ILE A 85 -7.47 -6.38 -3.57
N THR A 86 -7.94 -6.35 -4.82
CA THR A 86 -9.04 -7.17 -5.33
C THR A 86 -8.62 -7.89 -6.61
N TRP A 87 -9.23 -9.04 -6.90
CA TRP A 87 -9.01 -9.78 -8.15
C TRP A 87 -10.19 -10.68 -8.51
#